data_AF-A0A2T6GTA8-F1
#
_entry.id   AF-A0A2T6GTA8-F1
#
_cell.length_a   1.000
_cell.length_b   1.000
_cell.length_c   1.000
_cell.angle_alpha   90.00
_cell.angle_beta   90.00
_cell.angle_gamma   90.00
#
_symmetry.space_group_name_H-M   'P 1'
#
loop_
_entity.id
_entity.type
_entity.pdbx_description
1 polymer ?
#
loop_
_entity_poly.entity_id
_entity_poly.type
_entity_poly.pdbx_seq_one_letter_code
_entity_poly.pdbx_strand_id
1 'polypeptide(L)'
;MKTTYWLAAACLAAALPAHAGFKPIEVQDQELSQLRGRYVMPGRIISFGIVMSSTWRNASGDLIGATSTLQIQQSTVTPQFYVTTINQAGNGSPPSQGTGNVIGGAGLGTGQGVTQVVRAAGDGNSAYNNVSINVSEANQAPGLSSNPGQALLSGQTITGSNAAGSVSVSALNGGIQMAILASANQGGTLQQVGQGNVLQNTRLLGNSNLVSNLTQLNVVLQNNGPSKGALDCNLTTLNGLRNLKF
;
A
#
# COMPACT_ATOMS: atom_id res chain seq x y z
N MET A 1 27.42 -50.50 30.76
CA MET A 1 27.11 -50.15 29.35
C MET A 1 25.61 -49.92 29.05
N LYS A 2 24.68 -49.99 30.03
CA LYS A 2 23.23 -49.87 29.75
C LYS A 2 22.65 -48.46 29.92
N THR A 3 23.29 -47.57 30.67
CA THR A 3 22.78 -46.23 31.00
C THR A 3 22.86 -45.22 29.85
N THR A 4 23.87 -45.33 28.98
CA THR A 4 24.07 -44.40 27.85
C THR A 4 22.99 -44.54 26.77
N TYR A 5 22.45 -45.75 26.57
CA TYR A 5 21.37 -46.01 25.63
C TYR A 5 20.04 -45.40 26.07
N TRP A 6 19.75 -45.41 27.38
CA TRP A 6 18.56 -44.77 27.93
C TRP A 6 18.63 -43.24 27.83
N LEU A 7 19.82 -42.66 28.02
CA LEU A 7 20.03 -41.23 27.88
C LEU A 7 19.88 -40.77 26.41
N ALA A 8 20.42 -41.55 25.46
CA ALA A 8 20.26 -41.28 24.03
C ALA A 8 18.80 -41.41 23.58
N ALA A 9 18.06 -42.40 24.07
CA ALA A 9 16.64 -42.58 23.77
C ALA A 9 15.77 -41.43 24.34
N ALA A 10 16.09 -40.94 25.55
CA ALA A 10 15.40 -39.80 26.15
C ALA A 10 15.64 -38.49 25.38
N CYS A 11 16.88 -38.25 24.91
CA CYS A 11 17.18 -37.10 24.07
C CYS A 11 16.50 -37.16 22.69
N LEU A 12 16.37 -38.36 22.10
CA LEU A 12 15.69 -38.53 20.82
C LEU A 12 14.17 -38.33 20.92
N ALA A 13 13.55 -38.75 22.03
CA ALA A 13 12.13 -38.52 22.30
C ALA A 13 11.82 -37.03 22.56
N ALA A 14 12.73 -36.29 23.19
CA ALA A 14 12.59 -34.85 23.42
C ALA A 14 12.85 -34.00 22.15
N ALA A 15 13.52 -34.56 21.13
CA ALA A 15 13.83 -33.89 19.86
C ALA A 15 12.77 -34.12 18.77
N LEU A 16 11.73 -34.93 19.04
CA LEU A 16 10.59 -35.02 18.15
C LEU A 16 9.90 -33.66 18.13
N PRO A 17 9.76 -33.00 16.96
CA PRO A 17 8.99 -31.78 16.87
C PRO A 17 7.58 -32.10 17.31
N ALA A 18 7.21 -31.64 18.50
CA ALA A 18 5.82 -31.52 18.87
C ALA A 18 5.22 -30.61 17.81
N HIS A 19 4.52 -31.20 16.84
CA HIS A 19 3.74 -30.48 15.88
C HIS A 19 2.60 -29.86 16.68
N ALA A 20 2.89 -28.72 17.32
CA ALA A 20 1.91 -27.81 17.82
C ALA A 20 1.14 -27.37 16.59
N GLY A 21 0.04 -28.08 16.31
CA GLY A 21 -0.87 -27.69 15.25
C GLY A 21 -1.19 -26.22 15.51
N PHE A 22 -0.82 -25.36 14.57
CA PHE A 22 -1.26 -23.99 14.56
C PHE A 22 -2.79 -24.06 14.51
N LYS A 23 -3.43 -23.91 15.67
CA LYS A 23 -4.85 -23.64 15.77
C LYS A 23 -4.95 -22.13 15.71
N PRO A 24 -5.36 -21.54 14.57
CA PRO A 24 -5.57 -20.11 14.52
C PRO A 24 -6.66 -19.79 15.55
N ILE A 25 -6.31 -19.04 16.58
CA ILE A 25 -7.28 -18.51 17.54
C ILE A 25 -7.66 -17.13 17.02
N GLU A 26 -8.96 -16.87 16.90
CA GLU A 26 -9.46 -15.56 16.54
C GLU A 26 -9.12 -14.58 17.66
N VAL A 27 -8.36 -13.54 17.32
CA VAL A 27 -7.96 -12.48 18.26
C VAL A 27 -8.95 -11.33 18.10
N GLN A 28 -9.53 -10.87 19.20
CA GLN A 28 -10.47 -9.74 19.19
C GLN A 28 -9.77 -8.46 18.72
N ASP A 29 -10.49 -7.59 18.01
CA ASP A 29 -9.97 -6.32 17.50
C ASP A 29 -9.35 -5.44 18.58
N GLN A 30 -9.90 -5.48 19.81
CA GLN A 30 -9.36 -4.76 20.94
C GLN A 30 -7.94 -5.24 21.32
N GLU A 31 -7.69 -6.54 21.25
CA GLU A 31 -6.37 -7.14 21.50
C GLU A 31 -5.41 -6.86 20.33
N LEU A 32 -5.89 -6.95 19.08
CA LEU A 32 -5.12 -6.55 17.89
C LEU A 32 -4.74 -5.07 17.94
N SER A 33 -5.60 -4.20 18.48
CA SER A 33 -5.33 -2.76 18.60
C SER A 33 -4.15 -2.46 19.54
N GLN A 34 -3.98 -3.28 20.59
CA GLN A 34 -2.87 -3.20 21.54
C GLN A 34 -1.55 -3.74 20.96
N LEU A 35 -1.60 -4.49 19.86
CA LEU A 35 -0.42 -5.00 19.17
C LEU A 35 0.19 -4.00 18.17
N ARG A 36 -0.51 -2.91 17.83
CA ARG A 36 0.07 -1.85 16.98
C ARG A 36 1.27 -1.21 17.67
N GLY A 37 2.38 -1.08 16.92
CA GLY A 37 3.61 -0.44 17.41
C GLY A 37 4.45 -1.31 18.36
N ARG A 38 3.93 -2.42 18.89
CA ARG A 38 4.66 -3.31 19.80
C ARG A 38 5.86 -4.00 19.15
N TYR A 39 5.83 -4.17 17.83
CA TYR A 39 6.90 -4.83 17.06
C TYR A 39 7.89 -3.87 16.41
N VAL A 40 7.72 -2.56 16.60
CA VAL A 40 8.66 -1.53 16.12
C VAL A 40 9.16 -0.78 17.35
N MET A 41 10.35 -1.10 17.84
CA MET A 41 10.93 -0.33 18.94
C MET A 41 11.06 1.14 18.52
N PRO A 42 10.84 2.09 19.46
CA PRO A 42 11.15 3.50 19.23
C PRO A 42 12.56 3.68 18.66
N GLY A 43 12.70 4.48 17.60
CA GLY A 43 13.98 4.75 16.94
C GLY A 43 14.42 3.72 15.89
N ARG A 44 13.62 2.67 15.60
CA ARG A 44 13.97 1.71 14.54
C ARG A 44 13.57 2.13 13.14
N ILE A 45 12.53 2.93 12.95
CA ILE A 45 12.16 3.38 11.59
C ILE A 45 13.13 4.48 11.18
N ILE A 46 14.00 4.19 10.21
CA ILE A 46 14.98 5.14 9.68
C ILE A 46 14.52 5.78 8.36
N SER A 47 13.54 5.17 7.69
CA SER A 47 12.88 5.76 6.53
C SER A 47 11.44 5.28 6.44
N PHE A 48 10.55 6.20 6.07
CA PHE A 48 9.17 5.94 5.69
C PHE A 48 8.91 6.59 4.34
N GLY A 49 8.34 5.84 3.41
CA GLY A 49 8.00 6.35 2.09
C GLY A 49 6.63 5.91 1.63
N ILE A 50 5.99 6.76 0.84
CA ILE A 50 4.74 6.46 0.13
C ILE A 50 5.02 6.61 -1.35
N VAL A 51 4.62 5.62 -2.15
CA VAL A 51 4.56 5.72 -3.60
C VAL A 51 3.13 5.47 -4.03
N MET A 52 2.57 6.38 -4.81
CA MET A 52 1.25 6.26 -5.41
C MET A 52 1.36 6.41 -6.92
N SER A 53 0.59 5.63 -7.65
CA SER A 53 0.49 5.73 -9.10
C SER A 53 -0.93 5.39 -9.53
N SER A 54 -1.54 6.27 -10.32
CA SER A 54 -2.80 5.98 -11.01
C SER A 54 -2.60 6.23 -12.49
N THR A 55 -3.03 5.26 -13.31
CA THR A 55 -3.00 5.38 -14.76
C THR A 55 -4.31 4.92 -15.38
N TRP A 56 -4.67 5.55 -16.50
CA TRP A 56 -5.78 5.19 -17.35
C TRP A 56 -5.28 5.11 -18.79
N ARG A 57 -5.51 3.97 -19.43
CA ARG A 57 -5.31 3.78 -20.86
C ARG A 57 -6.65 3.55 -21.54
N ASN A 58 -6.93 4.32 -22.59
CA ASN A 58 -8.15 4.15 -23.39
C ASN A 58 -7.95 3.09 -24.51
N ALA A 59 -9.03 2.80 -25.25
CA ALA A 59 -9.00 1.87 -26.38
C ALA A 59 -8.06 2.30 -27.53
N SER A 60 -7.77 3.60 -27.66
CA SER A 60 -6.83 4.15 -28.65
C SER A 60 -5.37 3.94 -28.28
N GLY A 61 -5.10 3.51 -27.04
CA GLY A 61 -3.76 3.37 -26.48
C GLY A 61 -3.22 4.64 -25.81
N ASP A 62 -3.97 5.74 -25.77
CA ASP A 62 -3.59 6.93 -25.03
C ASP A 62 -3.53 6.60 -23.55
N LEU A 63 -2.44 7.00 -22.89
CA LEU A 63 -2.19 6.78 -21.48
C LEU A 63 -2.07 8.11 -20.76
N ILE A 64 -2.89 8.31 -19.74
CA ILE A 64 -2.80 9.44 -18.81
C ILE A 64 -2.63 8.92 -17.39
N GLY A 65 -1.92 9.65 -16.56
CA GLY A 65 -1.81 9.32 -15.15
C GLY A 65 -0.90 10.25 -14.39
N ALA A 66 -0.60 9.87 -13.16
CA ALA A 66 0.43 10.51 -12.38
C ALA A 66 1.05 9.52 -11.40
N THR A 67 2.29 9.78 -11.02
CA THR A 67 2.93 9.18 -9.85
C THR A 67 3.13 10.25 -8.80
N SER A 68 3.04 9.85 -7.53
CA SER A 68 3.44 10.70 -6.42
C SER A 68 4.27 9.93 -5.41
N THR A 69 5.30 10.59 -4.88
CA THR A 69 6.20 10.04 -3.90
C THR A 69 6.33 10.97 -2.70
N LEU A 70 6.43 10.37 -1.52
CA LEU A 70 6.83 11.03 -0.28
C LEU A 70 7.89 10.16 0.35
N GLN A 71 8.98 10.75 0.81
CA GLN A 71 10.02 10.06 1.56
C GLN A 71 10.40 10.89 2.78
N ILE A 72 10.34 10.26 3.94
CA ILE A 72 10.63 10.84 5.24
C ILE A 72 11.77 10.03 5.85
N GLN A 73 12.84 10.73 6.23
CA GLN A 73 13.99 10.21 6.96
C GLN A 73 14.38 11.21 8.03
N GLN A 74 15.34 10.89 8.90
CA GLN A 74 15.69 11.77 10.03
C GLN A 74 16.16 13.17 9.61
N SER A 75 16.75 13.33 8.43
CA SER A 75 17.15 14.63 7.88
C SER A 75 16.00 15.39 7.19
N THR A 76 14.80 14.83 7.10
CA THR A 76 13.66 15.48 6.44
C THR A 76 13.13 16.60 7.31
N VAL A 77 13.32 17.84 6.88
CA VAL A 77 12.83 19.03 7.57
C VAL A 77 11.34 19.27 7.29
N THR A 78 10.93 19.10 6.04
CA THR A 78 9.53 19.33 5.61
C THR A 78 9.06 18.13 4.79
N PRO A 79 8.12 17.32 5.29
CA PRO A 79 7.49 16.26 4.51
C PRO A 79 6.69 16.88 3.35
N GLN A 80 7.01 16.48 2.12
CA GLN A 80 6.34 16.96 0.91
C GLN A 80 6.16 15.82 -0.09
N PHE A 81 5.00 15.83 -0.76
CA PHE A 81 4.79 14.98 -1.91
C PHE A 81 5.43 15.61 -3.14
N TYR A 82 6.03 14.78 -3.97
CA TYR A 82 6.42 15.16 -5.32
C TYR A 82 5.60 14.38 -6.32
N VAL A 83 5.28 15.00 -7.45
CA VAL A 83 4.34 14.49 -8.44
C VAL A 83 4.97 14.54 -9.81
N THR A 84 4.82 13.45 -10.56
CA THR A 84 5.16 13.40 -11.98
C THR A 84 3.92 13.00 -12.76
N THR A 85 3.51 13.81 -13.73
CA THR A 85 2.40 13.46 -14.63
C THR A 85 2.88 12.51 -15.72
N ILE A 86 2.01 11.59 -16.12
CA ILE A 86 2.23 10.63 -17.20
C ILE A 86 1.32 11.05 -18.36
N ASN A 87 1.91 11.23 -19.53
CA ASN A 87 1.18 11.50 -20.75
C ASN A 87 1.87 10.78 -21.92
N GLN A 88 1.15 9.86 -22.55
CA GLN A 88 1.61 9.16 -23.73
C GLN A 88 0.45 9.05 -24.73
N ALA A 89 0.71 9.42 -25.97
CA ALA A 89 -0.25 9.29 -27.06
C ALA A 89 -0.31 7.83 -27.55
N GLY A 90 -1.52 7.38 -27.86
CA GLY A 90 -1.78 6.14 -28.57
C GLY A 90 -1.72 6.33 -30.09
N ASN A 91 -1.94 5.25 -30.82
CA ASN A 91 -1.99 5.23 -32.28
C ASN A 91 -3.32 4.68 -32.83
N GLY A 92 -4.28 4.36 -31.95
CA GLY A 92 -5.62 3.91 -32.32
C GLY A 92 -6.57 5.08 -32.59
N SER A 93 -7.74 4.75 -33.14
CA SER A 93 -8.81 5.74 -33.33
C SER A 93 -9.43 6.14 -31.99
N PRO A 94 -9.88 7.40 -31.83
CA PRO A 94 -10.55 7.86 -30.60
C PRO A 94 -11.69 6.92 -30.17
N PRO A 95 -11.86 6.65 -28.87
CA PRO A 95 -12.90 5.75 -28.41
C PRO A 95 -14.27 6.39 -28.64
N SER A 96 -15.29 5.57 -28.89
CA SER A 96 -16.69 6.02 -28.88
C SER A 96 -17.09 6.53 -27.49
N GLN A 97 -18.22 7.21 -27.40
CA GLN A 97 -18.73 7.64 -26.10
C GLN A 97 -19.14 6.43 -25.24
N GLY A 98 -18.73 6.39 -23.97
CA GLY A 98 -19.16 5.38 -23.02
C GLY A 98 -20.65 5.53 -22.70
N THR A 99 -21.41 4.43 -22.81
CA THR A 99 -22.87 4.40 -22.59
C THR A 99 -23.28 3.49 -21.43
N GLY A 100 -22.31 2.81 -20.82
CA GLY A 100 -22.54 1.91 -19.69
C GLY A 100 -23.12 2.66 -18.49
N ASN A 101 -23.89 1.93 -17.70
CA ASN A 101 -24.39 2.39 -16.43
C ASN A 101 -23.92 1.45 -15.33
N VAL A 102 -23.47 2.01 -14.21
CA VAL A 102 -23.03 1.24 -13.04
C VAL A 102 -23.81 1.75 -11.83
N ILE A 103 -24.54 0.84 -11.19
CA ILE A 103 -25.47 1.11 -10.10
C ILE A 103 -24.84 0.64 -8.78
N GLY A 104 -25.17 1.32 -7.68
CA GLY A 104 -24.65 1.03 -6.35
C GLY A 104 -23.33 1.74 -6.04
N GLY A 105 -22.72 1.39 -4.90
CA GLY A 105 -21.49 1.99 -4.41
C GLY A 105 -21.66 3.25 -3.55
N ALA A 106 -22.88 3.51 -3.08
CA ALA A 106 -23.09 4.43 -1.96
C ALA A 106 -22.32 3.92 -0.72
N GLY A 107 -21.63 4.83 -0.01
CA GLY A 107 -20.85 4.49 1.19
C GLY A 107 -19.46 3.90 0.92
N LEU A 108 -19.11 3.54 -0.32
CA LEU A 108 -17.79 3.01 -0.66
C LEU A 108 -16.64 4.04 -0.55
N GLY A 109 -16.95 5.30 -0.22
CA GLY A 109 -15.97 6.34 0.10
C GLY A 109 -15.81 6.63 1.59
N THR A 110 -16.58 5.97 2.47
CA THR A 110 -16.64 6.29 3.91
C THR A 110 -16.05 5.20 4.80
N GLY A 111 -15.50 4.13 4.21
CA GLY A 111 -14.84 3.05 4.95
C GLY A 111 -13.56 3.53 5.64
N GLN A 112 -13.25 2.92 6.79
CA GLN A 112 -11.96 3.10 7.46
C GLN A 112 -10.98 2.01 6.99
N GLY A 113 -9.68 2.32 6.99
CA GLY A 113 -8.64 1.41 6.51
C GLY A 113 -8.53 1.40 4.99
N VAL A 114 -8.47 0.21 4.38
CA VAL A 114 -8.25 0.04 2.93
C VAL A 114 -9.59 -0.26 2.24
N THR A 115 -10.04 0.63 1.37
CA THR A 115 -11.22 0.44 0.52
C THR A 115 -10.82 0.40 -0.95
N GLN A 116 -11.04 -0.75 -1.60
CA GLN A 116 -10.72 -0.97 -3.00
C GLN A 116 -11.99 -1.36 -3.77
N VAL A 117 -12.28 -0.63 -4.84
CA VAL A 117 -13.53 -0.77 -5.59
C VAL A 117 -13.25 -0.68 -7.07
N VAL A 118 -13.80 -1.63 -7.81
CA VAL A 118 -13.94 -1.57 -9.27
C VAL A 118 -15.40 -1.78 -9.59
N ARG A 119 -15.98 -0.82 -10.31
CA ARG A 119 -17.32 -0.92 -10.88
C ARG A 119 -17.21 -0.72 -12.38
N ALA A 120 -17.63 -1.71 -13.15
CA ALA A 120 -17.49 -1.68 -14.59
C ALA A 120 -18.82 -1.95 -15.30
N ALA A 121 -19.02 -1.24 -16.39
CA ALA A 121 -19.91 -1.56 -17.48
C ALA A 121 -19.09 -1.59 -18.78
N GLY A 122 -19.65 -2.16 -19.85
CA GLY A 122 -18.94 -2.33 -21.12
C GLY A 122 -17.96 -3.51 -21.12
N ASP A 123 -17.35 -3.75 -22.28
CA ASP A 123 -16.57 -4.94 -22.58
C ASP A 123 -15.07 -4.66 -22.63
N GLY A 124 -14.24 -5.68 -22.33
CA GLY A 124 -12.79 -5.61 -22.50
C GLY A 124 -12.05 -4.70 -21.51
N ASN A 125 -12.73 -4.25 -20.45
CA ASN A 125 -12.08 -3.43 -19.43
C ASN A 125 -11.18 -4.25 -18.49
N SER A 126 -10.11 -3.64 -18.01
CA SER A 126 -9.23 -4.17 -16.97
C SER A 126 -8.96 -3.08 -15.94
N ALA A 127 -9.10 -3.40 -14.65
CA ALA A 127 -8.80 -2.45 -13.58
C ALA A 127 -8.12 -3.15 -12.40
N TYR A 128 -6.98 -2.61 -12.00
CA TYR A 128 -6.18 -3.12 -10.90
C TYR A 128 -6.10 -2.08 -9.78
N ASN A 129 -6.41 -2.52 -8.57
CA ASN A 129 -6.20 -1.78 -7.35
C ASN A 129 -5.21 -2.58 -6.50
N ASN A 130 -4.01 -2.05 -6.30
CA ASN A 130 -2.98 -2.70 -5.51
C ASN A 130 -2.58 -1.82 -4.33
N VAL A 131 -2.50 -2.43 -3.14
CA VAL A 131 -1.92 -1.85 -1.94
C VAL A 131 -0.82 -2.79 -1.46
N SER A 132 0.40 -2.26 -1.33
CA SER A 132 1.54 -3.01 -0.84
C SER A 132 2.16 -2.31 0.37
N ILE A 133 2.65 -3.12 1.31
CA ILE A 133 3.45 -2.67 2.46
C ILE A 133 4.77 -3.43 2.38
N ASN A 134 5.83 -2.70 2.06
CA ASN A 134 7.18 -3.23 2.02
C ASN A 134 7.90 -2.82 3.29
N VAL A 135 8.33 -3.81 4.06
CA VAL A 135 9.17 -3.60 5.25
C VAL A 135 10.52 -4.26 4.99
N SER A 136 11.60 -3.49 5.14
CA SER A 136 12.96 -3.98 5.00
C SER A 136 13.85 -3.49 6.14
N GLU A 137 15.00 -4.13 6.31
CA GLU A 137 16.02 -3.72 7.28
C GLU A 137 17.28 -3.23 6.56
N ALA A 138 17.87 -2.13 7.02
CA ALA A 138 19.10 -1.57 6.49
C ALA A 138 19.89 -0.82 7.57
N ASN A 139 21.20 -0.68 7.40
CA ASN A 139 22.03 0.09 8.32
C ASN A 139 21.80 1.62 8.19
N GLN A 140 21.21 2.07 7.09
CA GLN A 140 21.06 3.47 6.73
C GLN A 140 19.83 3.68 5.85
N ALA A 141 19.25 4.88 5.90
CA ALA A 141 18.07 5.24 5.11
C ALA A 141 18.41 5.21 3.61
N PRO A 142 17.47 4.82 2.73
CA PRO A 142 17.65 4.94 1.29
C PRO A 142 17.95 6.38 0.90
N GLY A 143 18.80 6.58 -0.11
CA GLY A 143 19.05 7.91 -0.67
C GLY A 143 17.74 8.55 -1.15
N LEU A 144 17.64 9.88 -1.02
CA LEU A 144 16.54 10.64 -1.61
C LEU A 144 16.65 10.58 -3.15
N SER A 145 15.52 10.52 -3.85
CA SER A 145 15.52 10.51 -5.31
C SER A 145 16.13 11.79 -5.88
N SER A 146 17.02 11.67 -6.86
CA SER A 146 17.67 12.82 -7.53
C SER A 146 16.76 13.62 -8.45
N ASN A 147 15.60 13.07 -8.84
CA ASN A 147 14.57 13.76 -9.60
C ASN A 147 13.18 13.39 -9.04
N PRO A 148 12.71 14.08 -7.99
CA PRO A 148 11.50 13.67 -7.30
C PRO A 148 10.21 14.03 -8.07
N GLY A 149 10.29 14.90 -9.09
CA GLY A 149 9.12 15.49 -9.77
C GLY A 149 8.78 16.88 -9.24
N GLN A 150 7.58 17.38 -9.54
CA GLN A 150 7.11 18.68 -9.06
C GLN A 150 6.62 18.58 -7.61
N ALA A 151 7.11 19.46 -6.72
CA ALA A 151 6.63 19.53 -5.34
C ALA A 151 5.14 19.96 -5.28
N LEU A 152 4.34 19.20 -4.54
CA LEU A 152 2.93 19.49 -4.29
C LEU A 152 2.80 20.35 -3.02
N LEU A 153 2.62 21.65 -3.21
CA LEU A 153 2.45 22.60 -2.11
C LEU A 153 1.01 22.59 -1.59
N SER A 154 0.81 23.03 -0.34
CA SER A 154 -0.52 23.16 0.25
C SER A 154 -1.42 24.06 -0.61
N GLY A 155 -2.66 23.63 -0.86
CA GLY A 155 -3.62 24.34 -1.71
C GLY A 155 -3.38 24.22 -3.22
N GLN A 156 -2.25 23.64 -3.66
CA GLN A 156 -1.98 23.43 -5.08
C GLN A 156 -2.64 22.16 -5.61
N THR A 157 -2.98 22.20 -6.90
CA THR A 157 -3.36 21.02 -7.68
C THR A 157 -2.46 20.94 -8.91
N ILE A 158 -1.83 19.80 -9.12
CA ILE A 158 -1.03 19.50 -10.31
C ILE A 158 -1.90 18.76 -11.29
N THR A 159 -2.00 19.25 -12.52
CA THR A 159 -2.91 18.71 -13.54
C THR A 159 -2.19 18.31 -14.82
N GLY A 160 -2.77 17.36 -15.56
CA GLY A 160 -2.37 17.01 -16.91
C GLY A 160 -3.58 16.57 -17.74
N SER A 161 -3.48 16.64 -19.07
CA SER A 161 -4.56 16.22 -19.96
C SER A 161 -4.05 15.72 -21.30
N ASN A 162 -4.76 14.77 -21.89
CA ASN A 162 -4.56 14.29 -23.25
C ASN A 162 -5.86 13.67 -23.80
N ALA A 163 -5.77 12.93 -24.91
CA ALA A 163 -6.93 12.27 -25.52
C ALA A 163 -7.58 11.19 -24.63
N ALA A 164 -6.85 10.57 -23.69
CA ALA A 164 -7.43 9.64 -22.72
C ALA A 164 -8.29 10.34 -21.66
N GLY A 165 -8.00 11.59 -21.31
CA GLY A 165 -8.71 12.31 -20.26
C GLY A 165 -7.88 13.39 -19.58
N SER A 166 -8.23 13.66 -18.32
CA SER A 166 -7.51 14.58 -17.43
C SER A 166 -7.12 13.91 -16.12
N VAL A 167 -5.97 14.29 -15.58
CA VAL A 167 -5.47 13.88 -14.27
C VAL A 167 -5.30 15.10 -13.39
N SER A 168 -5.64 14.98 -12.11
CA SER A 168 -5.42 16.00 -11.07
C SER A 168 -4.88 15.37 -9.80
N VAL A 169 -3.85 15.98 -9.23
CA VAL A 169 -3.22 15.54 -7.98
C VAL A 169 -3.21 16.71 -6.99
N SER A 170 -3.77 16.51 -5.81
CA SER A 170 -3.90 17.54 -4.78
C SER A 170 -3.64 16.98 -3.38
N ALA A 171 -3.21 17.85 -2.48
CA ALA A 171 -3.09 17.50 -1.06
C ALA A 171 -4.47 17.61 -0.40
N LEU A 172 -4.88 16.59 0.36
CA LEU A 172 -6.18 16.53 1.03
C LEU A 172 -6.02 16.03 2.47
N ASN A 173 -6.41 16.85 3.46
CA ASN A 173 -6.44 16.48 4.89
C ASN A 173 -5.13 15.83 5.41
N GLY A 174 -3.98 16.41 5.05
CA GLY A 174 -2.65 15.86 5.41
C GLY A 174 -2.25 14.60 4.61
N GLY A 175 -3.02 14.24 3.60
CA GLY A 175 -2.77 13.18 2.65
C GLY A 175 -2.74 13.68 1.21
N ILE A 176 -2.94 12.77 0.27
CA ILE A 176 -2.92 13.03 -1.16
C ILE A 176 -4.13 12.39 -1.84
N GLN A 177 -4.67 13.11 -2.82
CA GLN A 177 -5.72 12.66 -3.72
C GLN A 177 -5.21 12.73 -5.16
N MET A 178 -5.45 11.67 -5.91
CA MET A 178 -5.23 11.59 -7.34
C MET A 178 -6.55 11.19 -8.00
N ALA A 179 -6.99 11.98 -8.97
CA ALA A 179 -8.20 11.70 -9.73
C ALA A 179 -7.87 11.71 -11.22
N ILE A 180 -8.43 10.75 -11.95
CA ILE A 180 -8.43 10.74 -13.41
C ILE A 180 -9.89 10.71 -13.87
N LEU A 181 -10.24 11.67 -14.73
CA LEU A 181 -11.51 11.68 -15.44
C LEU A 181 -11.24 11.36 -16.91
N ALA A 182 -11.73 10.22 -17.37
CA ALA A 182 -11.52 9.76 -18.72
C ALA A 182 -12.40 10.52 -19.71
N SER A 183 -11.85 10.81 -20.90
CA SER A 183 -12.55 11.46 -22.01
C SER A 183 -13.74 10.63 -22.49
N ALA A 184 -14.64 11.26 -23.27
CA ALA A 184 -15.75 10.59 -23.95
C ALA A 184 -16.64 9.74 -23.00
N ASN A 185 -16.81 10.17 -21.74
CA ASN A 185 -17.59 9.45 -20.73
C ASN A 185 -17.13 7.99 -20.53
N GLN A 186 -15.83 7.70 -20.67
CA GLN A 186 -15.29 6.35 -20.49
C GLN A 186 -15.24 5.93 -19.01
N GLY A 187 -15.29 6.89 -18.08
CA GLY A 187 -15.31 6.65 -16.65
C GLY A 187 -14.32 7.53 -15.89
N GLY A 188 -13.87 7.05 -14.73
CA GLY A 188 -12.85 7.74 -13.94
C GLY A 188 -12.34 6.88 -12.77
N THR A 189 -11.17 7.25 -12.25
CA THR A 189 -10.58 6.63 -11.06
C THR A 189 -10.22 7.70 -10.03
N LEU A 190 -10.42 7.36 -8.76
CA LEU A 190 -10.08 8.18 -7.61
C LEU A 190 -9.22 7.34 -6.67
N GLN A 191 -8.03 7.85 -6.37
CA GLN A 191 -7.11 7.25 -5.44
C GLN A 191 -6.74 8.25 -4.35
N GLN A 192 -6.81 7.83 -3.09
CA GLN A 192 -6.51 8.68 -1.94
C GLN A 192 -5.72 7.91 -0.88
N VAL A 193 -4.80 8.61 -0.23
CA VAL A 193 -4.17 8.17 1.01
C VAL A 193 -4.19 9.33 1.98
N GLY A 194 -4.75 9.13 3.17
CA GLY A 194 -4.82 10.16 4.20
C GLY A 194 -5.67 9.73 5.39
N GLN A 195 -5.43 10.31 6.57
CA GLN A 195 -6.18 10.05 7.80
C GLN A 195 -6.27 8.55 8.18
N GLY A 196 -5.23 7.77 7.89
CA GLY A 196 -5.19 6.33 8.15
C GLY A 196 -5.96 5.47 7.15
N ASN A 197 -6.48 6.07 6.08
CA ASN A 197 -7.27 5.37 5.05
C ASN A 197 -6.54 5.35 3.70
N VAL A 198 -6.80 4.28 2.94
CA VAL A 198 -6.44 4.15 1.52
C VAL A 198 -7.71 3.88 0.74
N LEU A 199 -8.04 4.75 -0.20
CA LEU A 199 -9.17 4.58 -1.12
C LEU A 199 -8.64 4.40 -2.54
N GLN A 200 -9.10 3.37 -3.24
CA GLN A 200 -8.88 3.16 -4.67
C GLN A 200 -10.22 2.80 -5.30
N ASN A 201 -10.82 3.73 -6.04
CA ASN A 201 -12.17 3.59 -6.60
C ASN A 201 -12.14 3.85 -8.10
N THR A 202 -12.40 2.82 -8.89
CA THR A 202 -12.46 2.88 -10.34
C THR A 202 -13.89 2.66 -10.82
N ARG A 203 -14.37 3.54 -11.71
CA ARG A 203 -15.63 3.42 -12.44
C ARG A 203 -15.35 3.39 -13.93
N LEU A 204 -15.80 2.33 -14.61
CA LEU A 204 -15.64 2.13 -16.05
C LEU A 204 -17.02 2.12 -16.72
N LEU A 205 -17.17 2.88 -17.80
CA LEU A 205 -18.44 3.11 -18.49
C LEU A 205 -18.44 2.77 -19.97
N GLY A 206 -17.27 2.79 -20.61
CA GLY A 206 -17.11 2.33 -21.98
C GLY A 206 -16.31 1.04 -22.05
N ASN A 207 -15.64 0.82 -23.18
CA ASN A 207 -15.00 -0.44 -23.51
C ASN A 207 -13.48 -0.31 -23.54
N SER A 208 -12.79 -1.42 -23.33
CA SER A 208 -11.33 -1.56 -23.55
C SER A 208 -10.48 -0.53 -22.80
N ASN A 209 -10.92 -0.13 -21.60
CA ASN A 209 -10.11 0.72 -20.73
C ASN A 209 -9.22 -0.14 -19.83
N LEU A 210 -7.99 0.29 -19.63
CA LEU A 210 -7.05 -0.32 -18.68
C LEU A 210 -6.69 0.69 -17.60
N VAL A 211 -7.02 0.37 -16.36
CA VAL A 211 -6.76 1.22 -15.19
C VAL A 211 -5.84 0.50 -14.22
N SER A 212 -4.84 1.21 -13.71
CA SER A 212 -3.95 0.68 -12.68
C SER A 212 -3.75 1.70 -11.58
N ASN A 213 -4.15 1.35 -10.37
CA ASN A 213 -3.95 2.10 -9.15
C ASN A 213 -3.01 1.32 -8.22
N LEU A 214 -1.90 1.94 -7.83
CA LEU A 214 -0.92 1.38 -6.91
C LEU A 214 -0.73 2.34 -5.74
N THR A 215 -0.86 1.84 -4.52
CA THR A 215 -0.37 2.49 -3.30
C THR A 215 0.67 1.57 -2.68
N GLN A 216 1.87 2.08 -2.42
CA GLN A 216 2.92 1.33 -1.76
C GLN A 216 3.45 2.12 -0.57
N LEU A 217 3.41 1.50 0.60
CA LEU A 217 4.05 1.99 1.82
C LEU A 217 5.41 1.28 1.93
N ASN A 218 6.47 2.05 2.11
CA ASN A 218 7.83 1.55 2.28
C ASN A 218 8.32 1.93 3.67
N VAL A 219 8.72 0.95 4.46
CA VAL A 219 9.27 1.16 5.80
C VAL A 219 10.64 0.52 5.84
N VAL A 220 11.65 1.31 6.19
CA VAL A 220 13.00 0.80 6.42
C VAL A 220 13.30 0.87 7.90
N LEU A 221 13.60 -0.29 8.47
CA LEU A 221 14.02 -0.45 9.84
C LEU A 221 15.55 -0.42 9.91
N GLN A 222 16.10 0.17 10.98
CA GLN A 222 17.50 0.07 11.28
C GLN A 222 17.86 -1.38 11.58
N ASN A 223 18.81 -1.91 10.82
CA ASN A 223 19.41 -3.20 11.10
C ASN A 223 20.29 -3.08 12.34
N ASN A 224 19.67 -3.28 13.49
CA ASN A 224 20.39 -3.49 14.72
C ASN A 224 20.56 -5.00 14.85
N GLY A 225 21.79 -5.49 14.67
CA GLY A 225 22.17 -6.85 15.12
C GLY A 225 21.74 -7.09 16.58
N PRO A 226 21.88 -8.32 17.12
CA PRO A 226 21.32 -8.69 18.42
C PRO A 226 21.62 -7.64 19.50
N SER A 227 20.62 -6.81 19.78
CA SER A 227 20.70 -5.68 20.70
C SER A 227 19.84 -6.02 21.91
N LYS A 228 20.22 -5.52 23.09
CA LYS A 228 19.51 -5.83 24.34
C LYS A 228 18.00 -5.61 24.24
N GLY A 229 17.54 -4.58 23.51
CA GLY A 229 16.11 -4.34 23.25
C GLY A 229 15.44 -5.38 22.33
N ALA A 230 16.15 -5.97 21.36
CA ALA A 230 15.62 -7.05 20.50
C ALA A 230 15.48 -8.38 21.25
N LEU A 231 16.41 -8.67 22.16
CA LEU A 231 16.27 -9.81 23.06
C LEU A 231 15.11 -9.60 24.04
N ASP A 232 14.87 -8.36 24.51
CA ASP A 232 13.83 -8.04 25.49
C ASP A 232 12.41 -8.18 24.92
N CYS A 233 12.17 -7.78 23.66
CA CYS A 233 10.87 -8.01 23.00
C CYS A 233 10.56 -9.51 22.81
N ASN A 234 11.55 -10.29 22.39
CA ASN A 234 11.39 -11.74 22.23
C ASN A 234 11.20 -12.44 23.59
N LEU A 235 11.92 -12.01 24.62
CA LEU A 235 11.79 -12.55 25.97
C LEU A 235 10.44 -12.18 26.61
N THR A 236 9.96 -10.94 26.40
CA THR A 236 8.62 -10.51 26.83
C THR A 236 7.52 -11.30 26.14
N THR A 237 7.68 -11.59 24.85
CA THR A 237 6.74 -12.43 24.09
C THR A 237 6.76 -13.88 24.58
N LEU A 238 7.96 -14.44 24.81
CA LEU A 238 8.12 -15.79 25.36
C LEU A 238 7.56 -15.92 26.78
N ASN A 239 7.72 -14.88 27.61
CA ASN A 239 7.12 -14.81 28.94
C ASN A 239 5.59 -14.67 28.87
N GLY A 240 5.06 -13.92 27.90
CA GLY A 240 3.62 -13.85 27.64
C GLY A 240 3.04 -15.20 27.23
N LEU A 241 3.76 -15.95 26.38
CA LEU A 241 3.37 -17.31 25.96
C LEU A 241 3.44 -18.33 27.12
N ARG A 242 4.36 -18.16 28.07
CA ARG A 242 4.43 -19.00 29.28
C ARG A 242 3.23 -18.83 30.22
N ASN A 243 2.58 -17.67 30.18
CA ASN A 243 1.40 -17.39 31.01
C ASN A 243 0.10 -17.89 30.38
N LEU A 244 0.13 -18.37 29.13
CA LEU A 244 -0.99 -19.08 28.52
C LEU A 244 -0.97 -20.53 29.03
N LYS A 245 -1.81 -20.82 30.02
CA LYS A 245 -2.11 -22.20 30.40
C LYS A 245 -2.97 -22.82 29.30
N PHE A 246 -2.48 -23.87 28.65
CA PHE A 246 -3.27 -24.74 27.78
C PHE A 246 -4.23 -25.60 28.60
#